data_AF-A0A932IJU3-F1
#
_entry.id   AF-A0A932IJU3-F1
#
_cell.length_a   1.000
_cell.length_b   1.000
_cell.length_c   1.000
_cell.angle_alpha   90.00
_cell.angle_beta   90.00
_cell.angle_gamma   90.00
#
_symmetry.space_group_name_H-M   'P 1'
#
loop_
_entity.id
_entity.type
_entity.pdbx_description
1 polymer ?
#
loop_
_entity_poly.entity_id
_entity_poly.type
_entity_poly.pdbx_seq_one_letter_code
_entity_poly.pdbx_strand_id
1 'polypeptide(L)'
;MLRRDVEARQSFLLLGPRQVGKTTLLAELVGDRPGVLGINLLRARDRDLYSVDPDRLIDEVGAALKTTRQRPLIVVVDELQRVPRLADAVQLILDEHGRNVVAALSGSSARKLRRGQVNLLPGRVVRRFLYPLHA
;
A
#
# COMPACT_ATOMS: atom_id res chain seq x y z
N MET A 1 -1.72 -15.36 6.84
CA MET A 1 -2.85 -14.38 6.84
C MET A 1 -2.76 -13.44 5.65
N LEU A 2 -1.71 -12.59 5.54
CA LEU A 2 -1.60 -11.61 4.45
C LEU A 2 -1.50 -12.21 3.03
N ARG A 3 -0.81 -13.36 2.87
CA ARG A 3 -0.80 -14.10 1.58
C ARG A 3 -2.21 -14.43 1.07
N ARG A 4 -3.08 -14.88 1.98
CA ARG A 4 -4.49 -15.15 1.67
C ARG A 4 -5.24 -13.88 1.30
N ASP A 5 -4.94 -12.74 1.94
CA ASP A 5 -5.56 -11.46 1.60
C ASP A 5 -5.23 -11.10 0.13
N VAL A 6 -3.96 -11.20 -0.28
CA VAL A 6 -3.55 -10.93 -1.67
C VAL A 6 -4.16 -11.93 -2.66
N GLU A 7 -4.17 -13.22 -2.33
CA GLU A 7 -4.79 -14.28 -3.15
C GLU A 7 -6.30 -14.08 -3.30
N ALA A 8 -6.98 -13.63 -2.24
CA ALA A 8 -8.39 -13.27 -2.24
C ALA A 8 -8.68 -11.90 -2.86
N ARG A 9 -7.66 -11.21 -3.39
CA ARG A 9 -7.74 -9.86 -3.95
C ARG A 9 -8.29 -8.82 -2.97
N GLN A 10 -7.90 -8.96 -1.71
CA GLN A 10 -8.27 -8.07 -0.61
C GLN A 10 -7.11 -7.14 -0.29
N SER A 11 -7.34 -5.85 -0.46
CA SER A 11 -6.40 -4.80 -0.07
C SER A 11 -6.31 -4.69 1.45
N PHE A 12 -5.14 -4.35 1.97
CA PHE A 12 -4.91 -4.24 3.41
C PHE A 12 -3.92 -3.15 3.80
N LEU A 13 -4.04 -2.68 5.04
CA LEU A 13 -3.10 -1.78 5.70
C LEU A 13 -2.49 -2.48 6.91
N LEU A 14 -1.20 -2.79 6.82
CA LEU A 14 -0.40 -3.40 7.86
C LEU A 14 0.17 -2.32 8.79
N LEU A 15 -0.34 -2.29 10.02
CA LEU A 15 0.07 -1.37 11.07
C LEU A 15 0.96 -2.07 12.09
N GLY A 16 1.98 -1.40 12.60
CA GLY A 16 2.81 -1.96 13.67
C GLY A 16 4.02 -1.07 13.96
N PRO A 17 4.65 -1.19 15.14
CA PRO A 17 5.76 -0.32 15.50
C PRO A 17 6.95 -0.44 14.52
N ARG A 18 7.96 0.40 14.69
CA ARG A 18 9.20 0.29 13.90
C ARG A 18 9.90 -1.04 14.24
N GLN A 19 10.68 -1.56 13.28
CA GLN A 19 11.53 -2.75 13.45
C GLN A 19 10.81 -4.08 13.75
N VAL A 20 9.50 -4.18 13.48
CA VAL A 20 8.75 -5.46 13.60
C VAL A 20 8.69 -6.26 12.29
N GLY A 21 9.50 -5.93 11.28
CA GLY A 21 9.57 -6.69 10.02
C GLY A 21 8.48 -6.40 8.99
N LYS A 22 7.75 -5.27 9.07
CA LYS A 22 6.68 -4.91 8.10
C LYS A 22 7.15 -4.92 6.64
N THR A 23 8.27 -4.24 6.36
CA THR A 23 8.86 -4.15 5.02
C THR A 23 9.25 -5.54 4.50
N THR A 24 9.90 -6.36 5.33
CA THR A 24 10.27 -7.74 5.01
C THR A 24 9.03 -8.57 4.67
N LEU A 25 7.98 -8.47 5.49
CA LEU A 25 6.74 -9.21 5.29
C LEU A 25 6.01 -8.80 4.00
N LEU A 26 6.03 -7.51 3.65
CA LEU A 26 5.49 -7.03 2.37
C LEU A 26 6.31 -7.53 1.18
N ALA A 27 7.64 -7.55 1.28
CA ALA A 27 8.52 -8.08 0.24
C ALA A 27 8.30 -9.60 0.04
N GLU A 28 8.24 -10.39 1.11
CA GLU A 28 7.96 -11.83 1.08
C GLU A 28 6.54 -12.18 0.59
N LEU A 29 5.60 -11.24 0.75
CA LEU A 29 4.23 -11.38 0.32
C LEU A 29 4.11 -11.26 -1.20
N VAL A 30 4.81 -10.29 -1.79
CA VAL A 30 4.81 -10.10 -3.24
C VAL A 30 5.79 -11.04 -3.93
N GLY A 31 6.97 -11.29 -3.35
CA GLY A 31 8.04 -12.07 -3.97
C GLY A 31 8.42 -11.52 -5.35
N ASP A 32 8.91 -12.38 -6.24
CA ASP A 32 9.35 -12.01 -7.59
C ASP A 32 8.21 -12.06 -8.63
N ARG A 33 6.96 -11.91 -8.20
CA ARG A 33 5.83 -12.05 -9.13
C ARG A 33 5.73 -10.84 -10.06
N PRO A 34 5.32 -11.04 -11.32
CA PRO A 34 5.03 -9.93 -12.22
C PRO A 34 3.78 -9.17 -11.75
N GLY A 35 3.68 -7.89 -12.16
CA GLY A 35 2.55 -7.04 -11.81
C GLY A 35 2.62 -6.49 -10.38
N VAL A 36 3.80 -6.09 -9.94
CA VAL A 36 4.02 -5.42 -8.65
C VAL A 36 4.57 -4.02 -8.89
N LEU A 37 3.89 -3.01 -8.35
CA LEU A 37 4.37 -1.63 -8.28
C LEU A 37 4.74 -1.34 -6.82
N GLY A 38 6.03 -1.17 -6.54
CA GLY A 38 6.55 -1.03 -5.18
C GLY A 38 7.10 0.36 -4.87
N ILE A 39 6.58 0.99 -3.81
CA ILE A 39 6.94 2.33 -3.38
C ILE A 39 7.42 2.28 -1.92
N ASN A 40 8.60 2.83 -1.64
CA ASN A 40 9.13 2.90 -0.28
C ASN A 40 9.34 4.34 0.15
N LEU A 41 8.38 4.88 0.92
CA LEU A 41 8.40 6.29 1.36
C LEU A 41 9.42 6.58 2.48
N LEU A 42 10.24 5.60 2.89
CA LEU A 42 11.46 5.89 3.64
C LEU A 42 12.58 6.42 2.73
N ARG A 43 12.57 6.08 1.43
CA ARG A 43 13.50 6.65 0.47
C ARG A 43 13.11 8.11 0.22
N ALA A 44 14.06 9.01 0.41
CA ALA A 44 13.83 10.44 0.25
C ALA A 44 13.30 10.78 -1.15
N ARG A 45 13.91 10.20 -2.19
CA ARG A 45 13.46 10.35 -3.58
C ARG A 45 11.98 10.02 -3.77
N ASP A 46 11.56 8.82 -3.38
CA ASP A 46 10.17 8.36 -3.55
C ASP A 46 9.23 9.25 -2.73
N ARG A 47 9.59 9.54 -1.48
CA ARG A 47 8.80 10.41 -0.60
C ARG A 47 8.61 11.79 -1.22
N ASP A 48 9.69 12.43 -1.66
CA ASP A 48 9.65 13.80 -2.16
C ASP A 48 8.85 13.86 -3.47
N LEU A 49 9.02 12.85 -4.34
CA LEU A 49 8.25 12.69 -5.57
C LEU A 49 6.74 12.62 -5.31
N TYR A 50 6.29 11.68 -4.46
CA TYR A 50 4.86 11.52 -4.18
C TYR A 50 4.31 12.57 -3.20
N SER A 51 5.16 13.32 -2.51
CA SER A 51 4.72 14.47 -1.69
C SER A 51 4.37 15.67 -2.56
N VAL A 52 5.11 15.87 -3.66
CA VAL A 52 4.84 16.92 -4.65
C VAL A 52 3.61 16.56 -5.48
N ASP A 53 3.56 15.32 -5.97
CA ASP A 53 2.51 14.85 -6.86
C ASP A 53 2.05 13.43 -6.46
N PRO A 54 1.01 13.33 -5.58
CA PRO A 54 0.42 12.05 -5.22
C PRO A 54 -0.33 11.37 -6.37
N ASP A 55 -0.90 12.15 -7.29
CA ASP A 55 -1.75 11.66 -8.39
C ASP A 55 -0.93 10.92 -9.44
N ARG A 56 0.38 11.16 -9.50
CA ARG A 56 1.34 10.33 -10.22
C ARG A 56 1.14 8.83 -10.02
N LEU A 57 0.74 8.39 -8.81
CA LEU A 57 0.48 6.98 -8.55
C LEU A 57 -0.67 6.42 -9.40
N ILE A 58 -1.69 7.25 -9.68
CA ILE A 58 -2.84 6.88 -10.52
C ILE A 58 -2.36 6.63 -11.95
N ASP A 59 -1.53 7.53 -12.49
CA ASP A 59 -0.96 7.40 -13.83
C ASP A 59 -0.08 6.14 -13.96
N GLU A 60 0.78 5.90 -12.97
CA GLU A 60 1.67 4.73 -12.93
C GLU A 60 0.86 3.41 -12.87
N VAL A 61 -0.22 3.38 -12.08
CA VAL A 61 -1.15 2.24 -12.02
C VAL A 61 -1.88 2.04 -13.35
N GLY A 62 -2.41 3.11 -13.94
CA GLY A 62 -3.10 3.06 -15.22
C GLY A 62 -2.20 2.53 -16.34
N ALA A 63 -0.92 2.93 -16.36
CA ALA A 63 0.07 2.39 -17.29
C ALA A 63 0.37 0.91 -17.03
N ALA A 64 0.59 0.51 -15.78
CA ALA A 64 0.89 -0.87 -15.40
C ALA A 64 -0.28 -1.83 -15.66
N LEU A 65 -1.53 -1.37 -15.54
CA LEU A 65 -2.71 -2.18 -15.83
C LEU A 65 -2.80 -2.57 -17.32
N LYS A 66 -2.29 -1.75 -18.25
CA LYS A 66 -2.26 -2.07 -19.69
C LYS A 66 -1.39 -3.29 -20.01
N THR A 67 -0.38 -3.55 -19.20
CA THR A 67 0.57 -4.66 -19.39
C THR A 67 0.22 -5.89 -18.56
N THR A 68 -0.61 -5.74 -17.52
CA THR A 68 -0.98 -6.83 -16.61
C THR A 68 -2.14 -7.64 -17.20
N ARG A 69 -1.83 -8.69 -17.97
CA ARG A 69 -2.86 -9.59 -18.54
C ARG A 69 -3.33 -10.62 -17.50
N GLN A 70 -4.64 -10.56 -17.15
CA GLN A 70 -5.39 -11.54 -16.35
C GLN A 70 -5.06 -11.67 -14.85
N ARG A 71 -4.14 -10.85 -14.32
CA ARG A 71 -3.81 -10.82 -12.89
C ARG A 71 -4.06 -9.43 -12.31
N PRO A 72 -4.40 -9.30 -11.01
CA PRO A 72 -4.46 -7.99 -10.40
C PRO A 72 -3.06 -7.38 -10.29
N LEU A 73 -2.96 -6.07 -10.52
CA LEU A 73 -1.77 -5.30 -10.17
C LEU A 73 -1.69 -5.17 -8.65
N ILE A 74 -0.53 -5.49 -8.08
CA ILE A 74 -0.28 -5.30 -6.64
C ILE A 74 0.46 -4.00 -6.45
N VAL A 75 -0.16 -3.06 -5.74
CA VAL A 75 0.43 -1.77 -5.39
C VAL A 75 0.91 -1.84 -3.94
N VAL A 76 2.22 -1.84 -3.74
CA VAL A 76 2.84 -1.86 -2.41
C VAL A 76 3.29 -0.46 -2.05
N VAL A 77 2.79 0.07 -0.94
CA VAL A 77 3.24 1.36 -0.40
C VAL A 77 3.72 1.18 1.03
N ASP A 78 5.03 1.25 1.21
CA ASP A 78 5.65 1.12 2.52
C ASP A 78 5.72 2.47 3.25
N GLU A 79 5.37 2.45 4.54
CA GLU A 79 5.36 3.61 5.44
C GLU A 79 4.49 4.77 4.92
N LEU A 80 3.27 4.47 4.48
CA LEU A 80 2.26 5.40 3.93
C LEU A 80 2.09 6.68 4.75
N GLN A 81 2.25 6.62 6.07
CA GLN A 81 2.13 7.81 6.93
C GLN A 81 3.20 8.87 6.70
N ARG A 82 4.23 8.60 5.89
CA ARG A 82 5.20 9.59 5.43
C ARG A 82 4.61 10.55 4.41
N VAL A 83 3.65 10.09 3.60
CA VAL A 83 2.92 10.90 2.64
C VAL A 83 1.43 10.59 2.77
N PRO A 84 0.74 11.11 3.81
CA PRO A 84 -0.65 10.75 4.07
C PRO A 84 -1.59 11.01 2.89
N ARG A 85 -1.38 12.10 2.14
CA ARG A 85 -2.20 12.46 0.96
C ARG A 85 -2.17 11.40 -0.14
N LEU A 86 -1.13 10.55 -0.20
CA LEU A 86 -1.06 9.43 -1.15
C LEU A 86 -2.14 8.38 -0.90
N ALA A 87 -2.73 8.35 0.30
CA ALA A 87 -3.84 7.46 0.61
C ALA A 87 -5.11 7.81 -0.18
N ASP A 88 -5.33 9.08 -0.53
CA ASP A 88 -6.49 9.49 -1.35
C ASP A 88 -6.34 8.96 -2.77
N ALA A 89 -5.14 9.04 -3.34
CA ALA A 89 -4.82 8.43 -4.65
C ALA A 89 -5.02 6.90 -4.64
N VAL A 90 -4.53 6.22 -3.58
CA VAL A 90 -4.77 4.78 -3.41
C VAL A 90 -6.26 4.46 -3.32
N GLN A 91 -7.05 5.28 -2.61
CA GLN A 91 -8.49 5.09 -2.53
C GLN A 91 -9.15 5.19 -3.91
N LEU A 92 -8.81 6.24 -4.67
CA LEU A 92 -9.34 6.45 -6.01
C LEU A 92 -9.01 5.28 -6.95
N ILE A 93 -7.76 4.82 -6.94
CA ILE A 93 -7.31 3.63 -7.69
C ILE A 93 -8.16 2.39 -7.35
N LEU A 94 -8.40 2.14 -6.05
CA LEU A 94 -9.22 1.01 -5.62
C LEU A 94 -10.68 1.20 -6.00
N ASP A 95 -11.18 2.43 -6.02
CA ASP A 95 -12.53 2.78 -6.43
C ASP A 95 -12.77 2.51 -7.93
N GLU A 96 -11.85 2.97 -8.78
CA GLU A 96 -11.91 2.89 -10.24
C GLU A 96 -11.61 1.49 -10.79
N HIS A 97 -10.64 0.78 -10.21
CA HIS A 97 -10.16 -0.49 -10.76
C HIS A 97 -10.63 -1.73 -10.00
N GLY A 98 -11.22 -1.56 -8.81
CA GLY A 98 -11.81 -2.65 -8.03
C GLY A 98 -10.85 -3.83 -7.87
N ARG A 99 -11.30 -5.04 -8.24
CA ARG A 99 -10.54 -6.30 -8.09
C ARG A 99 -9.36 -6.45 -9.08
N ASN A 100 -9.13 -5.48 -9.96
CA ASN A 100 -7.95 -5.45 -10.83
C ASN A 100 -6.72 -4.87 -10.12
N VAL A 101 -6.89 -4.25 -8.96
CA VAL A 101 -5.81 -3.73 -8.12
C VAL A 101 -5.93 -4.27 -6.71
N VAL A 102 -4.80 -4.64 -6.12
CA VAL A 102 -4.69 -5.00 -4.70
C VAL A 102 -3.66 -4.07 -4.07
N ALA A 103 -4.08 -3.29 -3.07
CA ALA A 103 -3.18 -2.42 -2.32
C ALA A 103 -2.66 -3.13 -1.07
N ALA A 104 -1.34 -3.21 -0.95
CA ALA A 104 -0.62 -3.77 0.19
C ALA A 104 0.15 -2.63 0.89
N LEU A 105 -0.48 -2.03 1.89
CA LEU A 105 -0.01 -0.80 2.50
C LEU A 105 0.64 -1.09 3.86
N SER A 106 1.60 -0.26 4.25
CA SER A 106 2.26 -0.34 5.56
C SER A 106 2.23 1.00 6.27
N GLY A 107 2.19 0.97 7.60
CA GLY A 107 2.48 2.15 8.38
C GLY A 107 2.85 1.91 9.84
N SER A 108 3.74 2.76 10.35
CA SER A 108 4.21 2.62 11.74
C SER A 108 3.23 3.14 12.79
N SER A 109 2.26 3.97 12.39
CA SER A 109 1.32 4.61 13.32
C SER A 109 0.00 4.94 12.65
N ALA A 110 -1.08 4.28 13.10
CA ALA A 110 -2.44 4.64 12.73
C ALA A 110 -2.79 6.08 13.13
N ARG A 111 -2.20 6.59 14.23
CA ARG A 111 -2.43 7.95 14.71
C ARG A 111 -1.88 9.01 13.76
N LYS A 112 -0.72 8.77 13.14
CA LYS A 112 -0.15 9.71 12.15
C LYS A 112 -0.96 9.74 10.85
N LEU A 113 -1.47 8.59 10.40
CA LEU A 113 -2.38 8.53 9.26
C LEU A 113 -3.69 9.29 9.53
N ARG A 114 -4.30 9.09 10.71
CA ARG A 114 -5.54 9.79 11.12
C ARG A 114 -5.38 11.30 11.26
N ARG A 115 -4.22 11.78 11.71
CA ARG A 115 -3.96 13.23 11.85
C ARG A 115 -3.83 13.95 10.51
N GLY A 116 -3.52 13.24 9.42
CA GLY A 116 -3.49 13.82 8.09
C GLY A 116 -4.86 14.12 7.48
N GLN A 117 -5.96 14.00 8.25
CA GLN A 117 -7.35 14.11 7.80
C GLN A 117 -7.76 13.17 6.64
N VAL A 118 -6.91 12.20 6.33
CA VAL A 118 -7.24 11.13 5.39
C VAL A 118 -8.32 10.27 6.04
N ASN A 119 -9.49 10.22 5.40
CA ASN A 119 -10.49 9.22 5.75
C ASN A 119 -9.87 7.86 5.42
N LEU A 120 -9.50 7.09 6.45
CA LEU A 120 -8.69 5.87 6.30
C LEU A 120 -9.43 4.85 5.43
N LEU A 121 -9.15 4.87 4.13
CA LEU A 121 -9.49 3.89 3.10
C LEU A 121 -10.78 3.10 3.40
N PRO A 122 -11.95 3.76 3.41
CA PRO A 122 -13.17 3.16 3.93
C PRO A 122 -13.58 1.93 3.12
N GLY A 123 -13.88 0.83 3.83
CA GLY A 123 -14.52 -0.38 3.29
C GLY A 123 -13.65 -1.28 2.40
N ARG A 124 -12.74 -0.74 1.60
CA ARG A 124 -11.94 -1.51 0.62
C ARG A 124 -10.58 -1.99 1.14
N VAL A 125 -10.11 -1.45 2.26
CA VAL A 125 -8.81 -1.80 2.82
C VAL A 125 -8.97 -2.33 4.24
N VAL A 126 -8.61 -3.60 4.42
CA VAL A 126 -8.71 -4.25 5.73
C VAL A 126 -7.49 -3.91 6.58
N ARG A 127 -7.72 -3.53 7.84
CA ARG A 127 -6.63 -3.21 8.76
C ARG A 127 -6.07 -4.50 9.36
N ARG A 128 -4.74 -4.61 9.37
CA ARG A 128 -3.97 -5.70 9.97
C ARG A 128 -2.97 -5.09 10.93
N PHE A 129 -2.68 -5.79 12.03
CA PHE A 129 -1.68 -5.34 13.00
C PHE A 129 -0.57 -6.37 13.14
N LEU A 130 0.68 -5.89 13.14
CA LEU A 130 1.87 -6.65 13.44
C LEU A 130 2.41 -6.17 14.78
N TYR A 131 2.46 -7.09 15.74
CA TYR A 131 2.90 -6.82 17.10
C TYR A 131 4.39 -7.19 17.26
N PRO A 132 5.13 -6.53 18.17
CA PRO A 132 6.49 -6.95 18.53
C PRO A 132 6.54 -8.43 18.95
N LEU A 133 7.65 -9.11 18.65
CA LEU A 133 7.88 -10.50 19.06
C LEU A 133 8.35 -10.63 20.52
N HIS A 134 8.42 -9.54 21.28
CA HIS A 134 8.81 -9.52 22.68
C HIS A 134 7.75 -8.76 23.50
N ALA A 135 7.17 -9.46 24.47
CA ALA A 135 6.47 -8.90 25.63
C ALA A 135 7.45 -8.87 26.80
#